data_AF-A0A8H6HNR6-F1
#
_entry.id   AF-A0A8H6HNR6-F1
#
_cell.length_a   1.000
_cell.length_b   1.000
_cell.length_c   1.000
_cell.angle_alpha   90.00
_cell.angle_beta   90.00
_cell.angle_gamma   90.00
#
_symmetry.space_group_name_H-M   'P 1'
#
loop_
_entity.id
_entity.type
_entity.pdbx_description
1 polymer ?
#
loop_
_entity_poly.entity_id
_entity_poly.type
_entity_poly.pdbx_seq_one_letter_code
_entity_poly.pdbx_strand_id
1 'polypeptide(L)'
;MAGEDAATLNAQMYMLVGFWLEAMIYGAYAILFIASVVISLKGRKRGASFSPIFFFSTISMFIMITVYTFINLYRGIRAFALTVVPPNPIAYYSDFSQWDNYAFAVIVTMLVWHADALVIYRCFIIWSRNFWVVLVPGLLLLLSFAVNTITLTAFKHPDAVPLSTVTIFLSMVYPVNLAQNILTTGLISYRIWSQHRKAHSTGLMRVSASMPLLTVIRIIIESALIFTVQQILLLILLELNHTAQVILHATLVPSIGIVFVLMTLRTHIARTESEALWSGRDATAHSSSHRPHTSNTVAIIRTTQTHAEDHPMKPLDGKVRRVDSDRESYGVYENGGKGGYGTESG
;
A
#
# COMPACT_ATOMS: atom_id res chain seq x y z
N MET A 1 2.78 39.84 25.13
CA MET A 1 3.90 39.13 25.76
C MET A 1 3.48 37.76 26.27
N ALA A 2 2.80 37.59 27.41
CA ALA A 2 2.48 36.24 27.93
C ALA A 2 1.72 35.29 26.98
N GLY A 3 0.81 35.80 26.14
CA GLY A 3 0.09 34.97 25.14
C GLY A 3 0.92 34.61 23.90
N GLU A 4 1.90 35.43 23.54
CA GLU A 4 2.77 35.24 22.38
C GLU A 4 3.89 34.22 22.70
N ASP A 5 4.39 34.27 23.93
CA ASP A 5 5.33 33.28 24.47
C ASP A 5 4.67 31.90 24.61
N ALA A 6 3.39 31.85 25.00
CA ALA A 6 2.64 30.59 25.08
C ALA A 6 2.36 29.99 23.69
N ALA A 7 2.01 30.80 22.69
CA ALA A 7 1.76 30.34 21.33
C ALA A 7 3.03 29.78 20.67
N THR A 8 4.17 30.44 20.90
CA THR A 8 5.47 29.98 20.41
C THR A 8 5.93 28.71 21.10
N LEU A 9 5.72 28.57 22.41
CA LEU A 9 5.99 27.33 23.14
C LEU A 9 5.15 26.16 22.59
N ASN A 10 3.85 26.38 22.36
CA ASN A 10 2.96 25.36 21.78
C ASN A 10 3.45 24.93 20.39
N ALA A 11 3.89 25.87 19.55
CA ALA A 11 4.44 25.56 18.23
C ALA A 11 5.70 24.68 18.30
N GLN A 12 6.62 24.99 19.22
CA GLN A 12 7.82 24.18 19.44
C GLN A 12 7.48 22.76 19.91
N MET A 13 6.53 22.63 20.85
CA MET A 13 6.05 21.33 21.33
C MET A 13 5.43 20.50 20.18
N TYR A 14 4.55 21.12 19.38
CA TYR A 14 3.93 20.46 18.23
C TYR A 14 4.95 20.03 17.18
N MET A 15 5.99 20.81 16.98
CA MET A 15 7.07 20.46 16.06
C MET A 15 7.86 19.23 16.53
N LEU A 16 8.19 19.17 17.82
CA LEU A 16 8.88 18.02 18.39
C LEU A 16 8.03 16.75 18.32
N VAL A 17 6.73 16.85 18.64
CA VAL A 17 5.77 15.75 18.48
C VAL A 17 5.68 15.32 17.02
N GLY A 18 5.64 16.28 16.09
CA GLY A 18 5.66 16.05 14.65
C GLY A 18 6.87 15.23 14.20
N PHE A 19 8.07 15.56 14.66
CA PHE A 19 9.29 14.81 14.32
C PHE A 19 9.26 13.36 14.82
N TRP A 20 8.78 13.14 16.04
CA TRP A 20 8.64 11.78 16.58
C TRP A 20 7.65 10.95 15.77
N LEU A 21 6.48 11.52 15.46
CA LEU A 21 5.47 10.83 14.65
C LEU A 21 5.97 10.56 13.22
N GLU A 22 6.64 11.53 12.60
CA GLU A 22 7.26 11.38 11.29
C GLU A 22 8.27 10.22 11.27
N ALA A 23 9.16 10.15 12.27
CA ALA A 23 10.14 9.07 12.39
C ALA A 23 9.49 7.69 12.54
N MET A 24 8.41 7.58 13.35
CA MET A 24 7.67 6.32 13.51
C MET A 24 7.00 5.87 12.20
N ILE A 25 6.34 6.79 11.50
CA ILE A 25 5.66 6.49 10.23
C ILE A 25 6.69 6.17 9.14
N TYR A 26 7.83 6.87 9.11
CA TYR A 26 8.95 6.55 8.22
C TYR A 26 9.51 5.14 8.48
N GLY A 27 9.63 4.72 9.74
CA GLY A 27 10.00 3.35 10.10
C GLY A 27 9.01 2.31 9.53
N ALA A 28 7.71 2.55 9.67
CA ALA A 28 6.69 1.70 9.07
C ALA A 28 6.77 1.67 7.54
N TYR A 29 7.01 2.82 6.91
CA TYR A 29 7.23 2.94 5.47
C TYR A 29 8.44 2.13 5.00
N ALA A 30 9.57 2.17 5.72
CA ALA A 30 10.76 1.42 5.37
C ALA A 30 10.52 -0.11 5.37
N ILE A 31 9.75 -0.62 6.34
CA ILE A 31 9.36 -2.04 6.38
C ILE A 31 8.50 -2.40 5.16
N LEU A 32 7.51 -1.56 4.84
CA LEU A 32 6.66 -1.77 3.66
C LEU A 32 7.45 -1.71 2.35
N PHE A 33 8.44 -0.82 2.25
CA PHE A 33 9.34 -0.73 1.11
C PHE A 33 10.13 -2.04 0.91
N ILE A 34 10.75 -2.56 1.98
CA ILE A 34 11.49 -3.83 1.93
C ILE A 34 10.56 -4.96 1.47
N ALA A 35 9.37 -5.07 2.05
CA ALA A 35 8.37 -6.06 1.64
C ALA A 35 8.00 -5.93 0.15
N SER A 36 7.78 -4.70 -0.33
CA SER A 36 7.45 -4.41 -1.74
C SER A 36 8.57 -4.83 -2.70
N VAL A 37 9.83 -4.56 -2.35
CA VAL A 37 11.00 -4.97 -3.14
C VAL A 37 11.13 -6.48 -3.19
N VAL A 38 11.01 -7.17 -2.05
CA VAL A 38 11.07 -8.64 -1.98
C VAL A 38 9.98 -9.28 -2.83
N ILE A 39 8.75 -8.78 -2.75
CA ILE A 39 7.62 -9.30 -3.54
C ILE A 39 7.86 -9.07 -5.03
N SER A 40 8.33 -7.87 -5.41
CA SER A 40 8.63 -7.54 -6.81
C SER A 40 9.74 -8.43 -7.39
N LEU A 41 10.81 -8.69 -6.63
CA LEU A 41 11.91 -9.55 -7.05
C LEU A 41 11.50 -11.03 -7.13
N LYS A 42 10.67 -11.51 -6.18
CA LYS A 42 10.14 -12.88 -6.20
C LYS A 42 9.17 -13.08 -7.37
N GLY A 43 8.36 -12.08 -7.70
CA GLY A 43 7.50 -12.07 -8.88
C GLY A 43 8.30 -12.20 -10.19
N ARG A 44 9.42 -11.47 -10.31
CA ARG A 44 10.33 -11.58 -11.46
C ARG A 44 10.87 -13.00 -11.64
N LYS A 45 11.28 -13.67 -10.55
CA LYS A 45 11.78 -15.06 -10.60
C LYS A 45 10.72 -16.09 -10.99
N ARG A 46 9.44 -15.79 -10.75
CA ARG A 46 8.30 -16.67 -11.05
C ARG A 46 7.72 -16.46 -12.45
N GLY A 47 8.34 -15.63 -13.28
CA GLY A 47 7.84 -15.33 -14.63
C GLY A 47 6.58 -14.47 -14.68
N ALA A 48 6.16 -13.86 -13.56
CA ALA A 48 5.07 -12.88 -13.55
C ALA A 48 5.52 -11.60 -14.27
N SER A 49 4.59 -10.83 -14.86
CA SER A 49 4.87 -9.55 -15.51
C SER A 49 5.52 -8.55 -14.53
N PHE A 50 6.83 -8.53 -14.54
CA PHE A 50 7.64 -7.53 -13.88
C PHE A 50 7.53 -6.22 -14.65
N SER A 51 6.93 -5.20 -14.03
CA SER A 51 6.89 -3.87 -14.59
C SER A 51 8.08 -3.05 -14.07
N PRO A 52 9.14 -2.86 -14.87
CA PRO A 52 10.36 -2.20 -14.40
C PRO A 52 10.08 -0.76 -13.91
N ILE A 53 9.13 -0.08 -14.54
CA ILE A 53 8.76 1.30 -14.22
C ILE A 53 8.32 1.44 -12.76
N PHE A 54 7.44 0.54 -12.26
CA PHE A 54 6.98 0.61 -10.87
C PHE A 54 8.05 0.21 -9.87
N PHE A 55 8.96 -0.70 -10.25
CA PHE A 55 10.07 -1.10 -9.42
C PHE A 55 11.08 0.04 -9.23
N PHE A 56 11.57 0.63 -10.32
CA PHE A 56 12.51 1.76 -10.26
C PHE A 56 11.89 2.98 -9.60
N SER A 57 10.61 3.24 -9.87
CA SER A 57 9.86 4.29 -9.20
C SER A 57 9.76 4.09 -7.69
N THR A 58 9.58 2.85 -7.21
CA THR A 58 9.54 2.55 -5.77
C THR A 58 10.89 2.80 -5.11
N ILE A 59 11.98 2.45 -5.78
CA ILE A 59 13.35 2.74 -5.30
C ILE A 59 13.59 4.26 -5.28
N SER A 60 13.22 4.97 -6.35
CA SER A 60 13.38 6.42 -6.44
C SER A 60 12.61 7.16 -5.34
N MET A 61 11.36 6.77 -5.09
CA MET A 61 10.55 7.32 -3.99
C MET A 61 11.20 7.09 -2.62
N PHE A 62 11.70 5.87 -2.37
CA PHE A 62 12.36 5.55 -1.11
C PHE A 62 13.62 6.40 -0.90
N ILE A 63 14.42 6.61 -1.94
CA ILE A 63 15.61 7.48 -1.86
C ILE A 63 15.20 8.92 -1.53
N MET A 64 14.22 9.48 -2.24
CA MET A 64 13.79 10.86 -2.01
C MET A 64 13.20 11.06 -0.60
N ILE A 65 12.38 10.12 -0.11
CA ILE A 65 11.82 10.18 1.25
C ILE A 65 12.94 10.03 2.28
N THR A 66 13.91 9.13 2.06
CA THR A 66 15.07 8.98 2.94
C THR A 66 15.87 10.28 3.03
N VAL A 67 16.20 10.90 1.89
CA VAL A 67 16.91 12.18 1.84
C VAL A 67 16.13 13.29 2.55
N TYR A 68 14.82 13.37 2.33
CA TYR A 68 13.94 14.28 3.05
C TYR A 68 14.05 14.09 4.57
N THR A 69 13.93 12.85 5.07
CA THR A 69 13.99 12.56 6.51
C THR A 69 15.33 12.97 7.12
N PHE A 70 16.45 12.74 6.42
CA PHE A 70 17.78 13.15 6.89
C PHE A 70 17.96 14.67 6.92
N ILE A 71 17.47 15.39 5.90
CA ILE A 71 17.47 16.86 5.89
C ILE A 71 16.60 17.38 7.03
N ASN A 72 15.45 16.75 7.28
CA ASN A 72 14.57 17.16 8.36
C ASN A 72 15.18 16.93 9.75
N LEU A 73 15.89 15.80 9.94
CA LEU A 73 16.69 15.55 11.14
C LEU A 73 17.80 16.60 11.31
N TYR A 74 18.52 16.93 10.25
CA TYR A 74 19.57 17.97 10.27
C TYR A 74 18.99 19.33 10.68
N ARG A 75 17.85 19.73 10.09
CA ARG A 75 17.11 20.95 10.46
C ARG A 75 16.71 20.93 11.93
N GLY A 76 16.20 19.81 12.42
CA GLY A 76 15.86 19.57 13.83
C GLY A 76 17.04 19.81 14.76
N ILE A 77 18.19 19.21 14.46
CA ILE A 77 19.41 19.40 15.25
C ILE A 77 19.87 20.86 15.20
N ARG A 78 19.86 21.52 14.04
CA ARG A 78 20.26 22.93 13.95
C ARG A 78 19.34 23.84 14.77
N ALA A 79 18.03 23.71 14.59
CA ALA A 79 17.03 24.57 15.22
C ALA A 79 16.94 24.38 16.74
N PHE A 80 17.06 23.14 17.24
CA PHE A 80 16.85 22.84 18.67
C PHE A 80 18.14 22.65 19.47
N ALA A 81 19.24 22.18 18.85
CA ALA A 81 20.48 21.89 19.58
C ALA A 81 21.62 22.89 19.34
N LEU A 82 21.68 23.54 18.16
CA LEU A 82 22.80 24.40 17.79
C LEU A 82 22.47 25.91 17.81
N THR A 83 21.21 26.30 17.64
CA THR A 83 20.76 27.72 17.72
C THR A 83 20.12 28.04 19.08
N VAL A 84 20.87 27.80 20.17
CA VAL A 84 20.38 27.90 21.56
C VAL A 84 20.30 29.34 22.10
N VAL A 85 20.52 30.38 21.28
CA VAL A 85 20.44 31.81 21.69
C VAL A 85 19.78 32.61 20.53
N PRO A 86 18.92 33.63 20.78
CA PRO A 86 17.84 34.05 19.89
C PRO A 86 18.28 34.31 18.43
N PRO A 87 17.45 33.93 17.44
CA PRO A 87 15.99 33.85 17.54
C PRO A 87 15.44 32.43 17.75
N ASN A 88 14.23 32.38 18.32
CA ASN A 88 13.36 31.22 18.52
C ASN A 88 13.53 30.13 17.42
N PRO A 89 13.54 28.82 17.74
CA PRO A 89 13.57 27.74 16.74
C PRO A 89 12.57 27.92 15.58
N ILE A 90 11.42 28.53 15.84
CA ILE A 90 10.41 28.86 14.82
C ILE A 90 10.96 29.82 13.76
N ALA A 91 11.76 30.81 14.17
CA ALA A 91 12.37 31.78 13.26
C ALA A 91 13.36 31.11 12.29
N TYR A 92 14.07 30.07 12.76
CA TYR A 92 14.91 29.25 11.89
C TYR A 92 14.08 28.59 10.79
N TYR A 93 12.93 27.98 11.12
CA TYR A 93 12.10 27.29 10.13
C TYR A 93 11.39 28.21 9.14
N SER A 94 11.17 29.48 9.52
CA SER A 94 10.64 30.50 8.61
C SER A 94 11.70 31.10 7.68
N ASP A 95 12.99 30.88 7.95
CA ASP A 95 14.09 31.42 7.14
C ASP A 95 14.41 30.51 5.94
N PHE A 96 13.73 30.77 4.82
CA PHE A 96 13.97 30.08 3.54
C PHE A 96 15.24 30.53 2.81
N SER A 97 16.02 31.48 3.35
CA SER A 97 17.36 31.79 2.82
C SER A 97 18.35 30.67 3.13
N GLN A 98 18.11 29.90 4.20
CA GLN A 98 18.89 28.72 4.52
C GLN A 98 18.64 27.61 3.50
N TRP A 99 19.74 27.04 3.00
CA TRP A 99 19.69 26.03 1.94
C TRP A 99 18.86 24.80 2.33
N ASP A 100 18.84 24.43 3.61
CA ASP A 100 18.17 23.24 4.12
C ASP A 100 16.65 23.43 4.25
N ASN A 101 16.17 24.61 4.64
CA ASN A 101 14.74 24.94 4.63
C ASN A 101 14.19 24.99 3.19
N TYR A 102 14.96 25.59 2.27
CA TYR A 102 14.58 25.62 0.87
C TYR A 102 14.61 24.21 0.24
N ALA A 103 15.67 23.43 0.48
CA ALA A 103 15.78 22.05 0.00
C ALA A 103 14.63 21.17 0.50
N PHE A 104 14.23 21.33 1.77
CA PHE A 104 13.08 20.64 2.34
C PHE A 104 11.81 20.90 1.52
N ALA A 105 11.46 22.17 1.26
CA ALA A 105 10.27 22.52 0.49
C ALA A 105 10.31 22.00 -0.96
N VAL A 106 11.48 22.07 -1.60
CA VAL A 106 11.70 21.55 -2.95
C VAL A 106 11.51 20.03 -3.00
N ILE A 107 12.07 19.28 -2.04
CA ILE A 107 11.97 17.82 -2.03
C ILE A 107 10.52 17.37 -1.79
N VAL A 108 9.79 18.02 -0.87
CA VAL A 108 8.35 17.75 -0.65
C VAL A 108 7.57 17.94 -1.95
N THR A 109 7.80 19.05 -2.63
CA THR A 109 7.13 19.37 -3.90
C THR A 109 7.45 18.32 -4.98
N MET A 110 8.72 17.94 -5.11
CA MET A 110 9.14 16.91 -6.05
C MET A 110 8.54 15.55 -5.73
N LEU A 111 8.42 15.18 -4.45
CA LEU A 111 7.79 13.94 -4.01
C LEU A 111 6.32 13.89 -4.42
N VAL A 112 5.58 14.98 -4.19
CA VAL A 112 4.18 15.10 -4.59
C VAL A 112 4.04 14.94 -6.11
N TRP A 113 4.83 15.67 -6.90
CA TRP A 113 4.79 15.55 -8.37
C TRP A 113 5.16 14.16 -8.87
N HIS A 114 6.14 13.51 -8.26
CA HIS A 114 6.47 12.12 -8.59
C HIS A 114 5.30 11.19 -8.30
N ALA A 115 4.66 11.33 -7.13
CA ALA A 115 3.51 10.51 -6.74
C ALA A 115 2.35 10.68 -7.74
N ASP A 116 1.99 11.93 -8.04
CA ASP A 116 0.91 12.25 -8.97
C ASP A 116 1.20 11.73 -10.38
N ALA A 117 2.40 11.98 -10.91
CA ALA A 117 2.79 11.50 -12.24
C ALA A 117 2.65 9.97 -12.38
N LEU A 118 3.00 9.23 -11.33
CA LEU A 118 2.90 7.78 -11.32
C LEU A 118 1.46 7.28 -11.21
N VAL A 119 0.62 7.96 -10.42
CA VAL A 119 -0.81 7.65 -10.34
C VAL A 119 -1.50 7.93 -11.67
N ILE A 120 -1.15 9.05 -12.33
CA ILE A 120 -1.64 9.37 -13.67
C ILE A 120 -1.18 8.33 -14.70
N TYR A 121 0.10 7.95 -14.68
CA TYR A 121 0.65 6.90 -15.55
C TYR A 121 -0.07 5.56 -15.34
N ARG A 122 -0.41 5.20 -14.10
CA ARG A 122 -1.25 4.03 -13.79
C ARG A 122 -2.62 4.16 -14.42
N CYS A 123 -3.28 5.30 -14.23
CA CYS A 123 -4.59 5.56 -14.83
C CYS A 123 -4.52 5.38 -16.36
N PHE A 124 -3.49 5.92 -17.01
CA PHE A 124 -3.27 5.75 -18.45
C PHE A 124 -3.19 4.28 -18.88
N ILE A 125 -2.44 3.43 -18.15
CA ILE A 125 -2.34 2.00 -18.47
C ILE A 125 -3.68 1.28 -18.25
N ILE A 126 -4.37 1.53 -17.14
CA ILE A 126 -5.63 0.85 -16.78
C ILE A 126 -6.75 1.20 -17.78
N TRP A 127 -6.71 2.40 -18.34
CA TRP A 127 -7.63 2.85 -19.39
C TRP A 127 -7.19 2.45 -20.80
N SER A 128 -6.30 1.46 -20.94
CA SER A 128 -5.85 0.92 -22.23
C SER A 128 -5.24 1.99 -23.13
N ARG A 129 -4.47 2.94 -22.54
CA ARG A 129 -3.82 4.07 -23.21
C ARG A 129 -4.76 5.12 -23.81
N ASN A 130 -5.97 5.28 -23.25
CA ASN A 130 -6.86 6.35 -23.65
C ASN A 130 -6.45 7.70 -23.04
N PHE A 131 -5.87 8.58 -23.86
CA PHE A 131 -5.37 9.90 -23.45
C PHE A 131 -6.46 10.85 -22.95
N TRP A 132 -7.71 10.71 -23.43
CA TRP A 132 -8.81 11.62 -23.07
C TRP A 132 -9.12 11.61 -21.57
N VAL A 133 -8.96 10.47 -20.91
CA VAL A 133 -9.24 10.32 -19.47
C VAL A 133 -8.13 10.91 -18.61
N VAL A 134 -6.93 11.00 -19.15
CA VAL A 134 -5.72 11.45 -18.45
C VAL A 134 -5.48 12.95 -18.65
N LEU A 135 -6.16 13.56 -19.62
CA LEU A 135 -6.05 14.99 -19.90
C LEU A 135 -6.42 15.83 -18.66
N VAL A 136 -7.52 15.52 -17.98
CA VAL A 136 -7.97 16.28 -16.79
C VAL A 136 -6.97 16.16 -15.62
N PRO A 137 -6.55 14.96 -15.18
CA PRO A 137 -5.49 14.82 -14.19
C PRO A 137 -4.16 15.47 -14.60
N GLY A 138 -3.85 15.47 -15.90
CA GLY A 138 -2.65 16.10 -16.45
C GLY A 138 -2.69 17.62 -16.33
N LEU A 139 -3.83 18.24 -16.63
CA LEU A 139 -4.02 19.69 -16.46
C LEU A 139 -3.94 20.11 -14.99
N LEU A 140 -4.52 19.33 -14.08
CA LEU A 140 -4.39 19.56 -12.64
C LEU A 140 -2.95 19.41 -12.15
N LEU A 141 -2.17 18.47 -12.68
CA LEU A 141 -0.75 18.35 -12.38
C LEU A 141 0.03 19.58 -12.87
N LEU A 142 -0.27 20.11 -14.06
CA LEU A 142 0.33 21.34 -14.56
C LEU A 142 -0.05 22.56 -13.71
N LEU A 143 -1.30 22.63 -13.24
CA LEU A 143 -1.73 23.65 -12.30
C LEU A 143 -0.96 23.54 -10.98
N SER A 144 -0.84 22.33 -10.42
CA SER A 144 -0.04 22.06 -9.23
C SER A 144 1.42 22.48 -9.43
N PHE A 145 1.99 22.20 -10.60
CA PHE A 145 3.35 22.60 -10.94
C PHE A 145 3.52 24.13 -10.93
N ALA A 146 2.61 24.86 -11.58
CA ALA A 146 2.62 26.31 -11.61
C ALA A 146 2.47 26.92 -10.20
N VAL A 147 1.46 26.47 -9.44
CA VAL A 147 1.19 26.95 -8.07
C VAL A 147 2.41 26.76 -7.18
N ASN A 148 2.98 25.54 -7.13
CA ASN A 148 4.11 25.26 -6.26
C ASN A 148 5.39 25.99 -6.71
N THR A 149 5.61 26.18 -8.01
CA THR A 149 6.78 26.92 -8.51
C THR A 149 6.72 28.39 -8.12
N ILE A 150 5.54 29.02 -8.19
CA ILE A 150 5.34 30.40 -7.75
C ILE A 150 5.57 30.51 -6.23
N THR A 151 5.01 29.57 -5.46
CA THR A 151 5.22 29.51 -4.00
C THR A 151 6.70 29.36 -3.63
N LEU A 152 7.44 28.45 -4.27
CA LEU A 152 8.87 28.28 -4.03
C LEU A 152 9.68 29.52 -4.40
N THR A 153 9.30 30.19 -5.48
CA THR A 153 9.94 31.45 -5.90
C THR A 153 9.72 32.55 -4.86
N ALA A 154 8.49 32.66 -4.34
CA ALA A 154 8.16 33.60 -3.27
C ALA A 154 8.93 33.34 -1.97
N PHE A 155 9.18 32.07 -1.63
CA PHE A 155 10.00 31.73 -0.45
C PHE A 155 11.46 32.16 -0.61
N LYS A 156 12.02 32.06 -1.82
CA LYS A 156 13.42 32.43 -2.07
C LYS A 156 13.60 33.94 -2.31
N HIS A 157 12.61 34.58 -2.91
CA HIS A 157 12.62 36.00 -3.25
C HIS A 157 11.31 36.66 -2.79
N PRO A 158 11.20 37.02 -1.50
CA PRO A 158 9.97 37.60 -0.94
C PRO A 158 9.53 38.89 -1.63
N ASP A 159 10.48 39.69 -2.14
CA ASP A 159 10.20 40.95 -2.84
C ASP A 159 9.73 40.77 -4.29
N ALA A 160 9.88 39.57 -4.86
CA ALA A 160 9.54 39.30 -6.25
C ALA A 160 8.03 39.09 -6.48
N VAL A 161 7.29 38.74 -5.43
CA VAL A 161 5.85 38.41 -5.53
C VAL A 161 5.10 39.14 -4.41
N PRO A 162 4.03 39.90 -4.73
CA PRO A 162 3.21 40.56 -3.70
C PRO A 162 2.64 39.57 -2.69
N LEU A 163 2.65 39.92 -1.41
CA LEU A 163 2.21 39.05 -0.32
C LEU A 163 0.76 38.54 -0.50
N SER A 164 -0.14 39.38 -1.01
CA SER A 164 -1.52 39.00 -1.35
C SER A 164 -1.59 37.84 -2.36
N THR A 165 -0.68 37.84 -3.33
CA THR A 165 -0.58 36.80 -4.35
C THR A 165 -0.02 35.51 -3.76
N VAL A 166 1.02 35.62 -2.92
CA VAL A 166 1.61 34.46 -2.22
C VAL A 166 0.58 33.73 -1.36
N THR A 167 -0.24 34.47 -0.58
CA THR A 167 -1.28 33.87 0.25
C THR A 167 -2.31 33.10 -0.59
N ILE A 168 -2.74 33.65 -1.72
CA ILE A 168 -3.67 32.96 -2.64
C ILE A 168 -3.06 31.65 -3.13
N PHE A 169 -1.83 31.68 -3.63
CA PHE A 169 -1.17 30.47 -4.15
C PHE A 169 -0.93 29.42 -3.05
N LEU A 170 -0.57 29.83 -1.84
CA LEU A 170 -0.44 28.94 -0.69
C LEU A 170 -1.76 28.26 -0.33
N SER A 171 -2.86 29.01 -0.25
CA SER A 171 -4.19 28.46 0.01
C SER A 171 -4.68 27.50 -1.08
N MET A 172 -4.16 27.63 -2.31
CA MET A 172 -4.49 26.72 -3.41
C MET A 172 -3.74 25.37 -3.37
N VAL A 173 -2.64 25.25 -2.61
CA VAL A 173 -1.82 24.03 -2.59
C VAL A 173 -2.63 22.81 -2.15
N TYR A 174 -3.30 22.84 -1.00
CA TYR A 174 -4.07 21.70 -0.51
C TYR A 174 -5.31 21.38 -1.36
N PRO A 175 -6.16 22.35 -1.76
CA PRO A 175 -7.31 22.08 -2.64
C PRO A 175 -6.93 21.43 -3.97
N VAL A 176 -5.85 21.89 -4.62
CA VAL A 176 -5.41 21.32 -5.92
C VAL A 176 -4.93 19.89 -5.74
N ASN A 177 -4.11 19.63 -4.71
CA ASN A 177 -3.66 18.26 -4.38
C ASN A 177 -4.83 17.35 -4.01
N LEU A 178 -5.80 17.85 -3.25
CA LEU A 178 -6.99 17.11 -2.87
C LEU A 178 -7.84 16.75 -4.10
N ALA A 179 -8.10 17.72 -4.98
CA ALA A 179 -8.83 17.50 -6.23
C ALA A 179 -8.13 16.46 -7.11
N GLN A 180 -6.81 16.54 -7.24
CA GLN A 180 -6.00 15.58 -8.00
C GLN A 180 -6.12 14.17 -7.44
N ASN A 181 -6.01 14.00 -6.12
CA ASN A 181 -6.10 12.70 -5.46
C ASN A 181 -7.51 12.09 -5.56
N ILE A 182 -8.56 12.88 -5.36
CA ILE A 182 -9.95 12.43 -5.49
C ILE A 182 -10.24 12.02 -6.94
N LEU A 183 -9.87 12.86 -7.90
CA LEU A 183 -10.11 12.61 -9.32
C LEU A 183 -9.41 11.33 -9.77
N THR A 184 -8.12 11.20 -9.50
CA THR A 184 -7.33 10.03 -9.92
C THR A 184 -7.79 8.75 -9.24
N THR A 185 -8.08 8.79 -7.94
CA THR A 185 -8.63 7.64 -7.20
C THR A 185 -10.00 7.25 -7.73
N GLY A 186 -10.87 8.22 -8.00
CA GLY A 186 -12.19 8.02 -8.59
C GLY A 186 -12.12 7.38 -9.97
N LEU A 187 -11.25 7.88 -10.85
CA LEU A 187 -11.03 7.32 -12.19
C LEU A 187 -10.53 5.87 -12.17
N ILE A 188 -9.60 5.56 -11.26
CA ILE A 188 -9.08 4.21 -11.07
C ILE A 188 -10.20 3.29 -10.55
N SER A 189 -10.91 3.71 -9.51
CA SER A 189 -11.98 2.93 -8.87
C SER A 189 -13.13 2.67 -9.85
N TYR A 190 -13.57 3.70 -10.58
CA TYR A 190 -14.62 3.59 -11.58
C TYR A 190 -14.24 2.64 -12.71
N ARG A 191 -13.00 2.71 -13.21
CA ARG A 191 -12.56 1.85 -14.31
C ARG A 191 -12.52 0.39 -13.90
N ILE A 192 -11.99 0.09 -12.71
CA ILE A 192 -11.94 -1.27 -12.20
C ILE A 192 -13.36 -1.79 -11.97
N TRP A 193 -14.27 -0.97 -11.42
CA TRP A 193 -15.68 -1.33 -11.25
C TRP A 193 -16.39 -1.57 -12.59
N SER A 194 -16.13 -0.73 -13.60
CA SER A 194 -16.67 -0.90 -14.96
C SER A 194 -16.20 -2.20 -15.60
N GLN A 195 -14.91 -2.54 -15.46
CA GLN A 195 -14.35 -3.80 -15.94
C GLN A 195 -14.99 -5.00 -15.23
N HIS A 196 -15.15 -4.93 -13.91
CA HIS A 196 -15.86 -5.93 -13.12
C HIS A 196 -17.30 -6.15 -13.60
N ARG A 197 -18.05 -5.06 -13.78
CA ARG A 197 -19.46 -5.12 -14.20
C ARG A 197 -19.60 -5.73 -15.59
N LYS A 198 -18.73 -5.35 -16.54
CA LYS A 198 -18.72 -5.90 -17.90
C LYS A 198 -18.41 -7.39 -17.90
N ALA A 199 -17.40 -7.82 -17.14
CA ALA A 199 -17.03 -9.23 -17.05
C ALA A 199 -18.11 -10.12 -16.41
N HIS A 200 -18.88 -9.56 -15.46
CA HIS A 200 -20.03 -10.24 -14.87
C HIS A 200 -21.24 -10.31 -15.84
N SER A 201 -21.45 -9.29 -16.66
CA SER A 201 -22.57 -9.24 -17.62
C SER A 201 -22.41 -10.21 -18.80
N THR A 202 -21.18 -10.57 -19.17
CA THR A 202 -20.88 -11.49 -20.27
C THR A 202 -20.81 -12.96 -19.86
N GLY A 203 -21.12 -13.29 -18.59
CA GLY A 203 -21.10 -14.67 -18.08
C GLY A 203 -19.71 -15.33 -18.03
N LEU A 204 -18.64 -14.57 -18.29
CA LEU A 204 -17.29 -15.09 -18.48
C LEU A 204 -16.51 -15.31 -17.17
N MET A 205 -17.03 -14.82 -16.03
CA MET A 205 -16.42 -14.99 -14.71
C MET A 205 -17.30 -15.85 -13.79
N ARG A 206 -16.77 -17.02 -13.38
CA ARG A 206 -17.26 -17.73 -12.19
C ARG A 206 -16.90 -16.89 -10.95
N VAL A 207 -17.85 -16.84 -10.00
CA VAL A 207 -17.86 -16.06 -8.74
C VAL A 207 -16.52 -15.98 -7.99
N SER A 208 -15.65 -16.99 -8.11
CA SER A 208 -14.32 -17.04 -7.47
C SER A 208 -13.32 -16.00 -8.00
N ALA A 209 -13.36 -15.64 -9.30
CA ALA A 209 -12.45 -14.64 -9.88
C ALA A 209 -12.87 -13.18 -9.59
N SER A 210 -14.10 -12.95 -9.10
CA SER A 210 -14.65 -11.61 -8.83
C SER A 210 -14.23 -11.03 -7.47
N MET A 211 -14.00 -11.89 -6.48
CA MET A 211 -13.62 -11.48 -5.13
C MET A 211 -12.26 -10.75 -5.03
N PRO A 212 -11.18 -11.13 -5.76
CA PRO A 212 -9.91 -10.41 -5.66
C PRO A 212 -10.00 -8.97 -6.18
N LEU A 213 -10.75 -8.71 -7.25
CA LEU A 213 -10.80 -7.37 -7.86
C LEU A 213 -11.54 -6.34 -6.99
N LEU A 214 -12.66 -6.74 -6.36
CA LEU A 214 -13.37 -5.89 -5.40
C LEU A 214 -12.55 -5.65 -4.12
N THR A 215 -11.81 -6.67 -3.69
CA THR A 215 -10.85 -6.52 -2.58
C THR A 215 -9.78 -5.49 -2.96
N VAL A 216 -9.23 -5.56 -4.17
CA VAL A 216 -8.25 -4.57 -4.67
C VAL A 216 -8.83 -3.14 -4.68
N ILE A 217 -10.05 -2.94 -5.20
CA ILE A 217 -10.71 -1.62 -5.18
C ILE A 217 -10.85 -1.12 -3.74
N ARG A 218 -11.37 -1.97 -2.84
CA ARG A 218 -11.62 -1.59 -1.45
C ARG A 218 -10.36 -1.09 -0.78
N ILE A 219 -9.25 -1.82 -0.92
CA ILE A 219 -8.03 -1.41 -0.24
C ILE A 219 -7.42 -0.16 -0.91
N ILE A 220 -7.52 0.01 -2.25
CA ILE A 220 -7.10 1.26 -2.94
C ILE A 220 -7.82 2.46 -2.37
N ILE A 221 -9.15 2.36 -2.26
CA ILE A 221 -9.99 3.38 -1.66
C ILE A 221 -9.57 3.59 -0.20
N GLU A 222 -9.38 2.53 0.59
CA GLU A 222 -8.98 2.63 1.99
C GLU A 222 -7.64 3.36 2.18
N SER A 223 -6.62 3.05 1.37
CA SER A 223 -5.33 3.77 1.42
C SER A 223 -5.42 5.21 0.91
N ALA A 224 -6.23 5.46 -0.12
CA ALA A 224 -6.40 6.81 -0.67
C ALA A 224 -7.21 7.69 0.28
N LEU A 225 -8.17 7.12 1.01
CA LEU A 225 -8.98 7.81 2.01
C LEU A 225 -8.10 8.34 3.14
N ILE A 226 -7.13 7.57 3.63
CA ILE A 226 -6.22 8.03 4.69
C ILE A 226 -5.49 9.31 4.27
N PHE A 227 -4.94 9.33 3.06
CA PHE A 227 -4.25 10.53 2.55
C PHE A 227 -5.22 11.69 2.27
N THR A 228 -6.41 11.39 1.74
CA THR A 228 -7.44 12.40 1.47
C THR A 228 -7.91 13.07 2.77
N VAL A 229 -8.12 12.29 3.84
CA VAL A 229 -8.48 12.80 5.17
C VAL A 229 -7.35 13.67 5.72
N GLN A 230 -6.09 13.24 5.61
CA GLN A 230 -4.94 14.03 6.02
C GLN A 230 -4.90 15.40 5.31
N GLN A 231 -5.13 15.43 4.00
CA GLN A 231 -5.17 16.66 3.19
C GLN A 231 -6.34 17.57 3.59
N ILE A 232 -7.53 17.01 3.85
CA ILE A 232 -8.69 17.79 4.32
C ILE A 232 -8.41 18.41 5.68
N LEU A 233 -7.82 17.66 6.61
CA LEU A 233 -7.46 18.18 7.93
C LEU A 233 -6.44 19.30 7.84
N LEU A 234 -5.42 19.16 6.97
CA LEU A 234 -4.45 20.22 6.71
C LEU A 234 -5.08 21.48 6.12
N LEU A 235 -6.02 21.32 5.18
CA LEU A 235 -6.77 22.43 4.62
C LEU A 235 -7.58 23.16 5.69
N ILE A 236 -8.32 22.42 6.53
CA ILE A 236 -9.12 23.03 7.61
C ILE A 236 -8.22 23.77 8.61
N LEU A 237 -7.10 23.15 9.02
CA LEU A 237 -6.18 23.78 9.97
C LEU A 237 -5.48 25.00 9.38
N LEU A 238 -5.21 25.02 8.08
CA LEU A 238 -4.66 26.18 7.39
C LEU A 238 -5.65 27.36 7.42
N GLU A 239 -6.92 27.12 7.08
CA GLU A 239 -7.97 28.15 7.10
C GLU A 239 -8.26 28.67 8.52
N LEU A 240 -8.14 27.79 9.53
CA LEU A 240 -8.27 28.17 10.94
C LEU A 240 -6.98 28.79 11.52
N ASN A 241 -5.90 28.86 10.73
CA ASN A 241 -4.57 29.32 11.14
C ASN A 241 -4.08 28.65 12.44
N HIS A 242 -4.34 27.34 12.59
CA HIS A 242 -4.08 26.60 13.82
C HIS A 242 -2.72 25.92 13.79
N THR A 243 -1.91 26.11 14.84
CA THR A 243 -0.52 25.63 14.92
C THR A 243 -0.36 24.10 14.81
N ALA A 244 -1.42 23.34 15.12
CA ALA A 244 -1.41 21.87 14.95
C ALA A 244 -1.19 21.41 13.50
N GLN A 245 -1.34 22.29 12.50
CA GLN A 245 -1.01 21.98 11.11
C GLN A 245 0.44 21.46 10.95
N VAL A 246 1.36 21.91 11.80
CA VAL A 246 2.77 21.50 11.78
C VAL A 246 2.92 19.99 12.00
N ILE A 247 2.12 19.40 12.89
CA ILE A 247 2.14 17.97 13.19
C ILE A 247 1.71 17.16 11.97
N LEU A 248 0.58 17.55 11.36
CA LEU A 248 0.05 16.84 10.19
C LEU A 248 0.92 17.04 8.95
N HIS A 249 1.60 18.19 8.84
CA HIS A 249 2.52 18.46 7.75
C HIS A 249 3.81 17.64 7.89
N ALA A 250 4.34 17.46 9.11
CA ALA A 250 5.51 16.61 9.35
C ALA A 250 5.27 15.16 8.90
N THR A 251 4.07 14.63 9.16
CA THR A 251 3.70 13.25 8.80
C THR A 251 3.26 13.07 7.34
N LEU A 252 3.16 14.14 6.56
CA LEU A 252 2.66 14.13 5.18
C LEU A 252 3.56 13.31 4.25
N VAL A 253 4.88 13.54 4.27
CA VAL A 253 5.83 12.86 3.38
C VAL A 253 5.88 11.35 3.58
N PRO A 254 6.07 10.81 4.81
CA PRO A 254 6.07 9.37 5.00
C PRO A 254 4.69 8.75 4.68
N SER A 255 3.58 9.50 4.87
CA SER A 255 2.24 9.06 4.44
C SER A 255 2.12 8.90 2.93
N ILE A 256 2.67 9.84 2.13
CA ILE A 256 2.75 9.71 0.67
C ILE A 256 3.49 8.42 0.30
N GLY A 257 4.61 8.14 0.96
CA GLY A 257 5.39 6.92 0.76
C GLY A 257 4.57 5.65 1.01
N ILE A 258 3.86 5.58 2.15
CA ILE A 258 3.02 4.43 2.50
C ILE A 258 1.94 4.20 1.46
N VAL A 259 1.16 5.23 1.12
CA VAL A 259 0.08 5.11 0.12
C VAL A 259 0.64 4.72 -1.23
N PHE A 260 1.77 5.30 -1.63
CA PHE A 260 2.46 4.96 -2.86
C PHE A 260 2.87 3.48 -2.91
N VAL A 261 3.51 2.96 -1.85
CA VAL A 261 3.94 1.55 -1.79
C VAL A 261 2.75 0.60 -1.78
N LEU A 262 1.71 0.90 -0.98
CA LEU A 262 0.49 0.10 -0.93
C LEU A 262 -0.20 0.04 -2.30
N MET A 263 -0.29 1.18 -2.98
CA MET A 263 -0.84 1.26 -4.32
C MET A 263 0.01 0.44 -5.32
N THR A 264 1.34 0.53 -5.22
CA THR A 264 2.26 -0.22 -6.09
C THR A 264 2.12 -1.72 -5.89
N LEU A 265 2.22 -2.18 -4.66
CA LEU A 265 2.16 -3.58 -4.31
C LEU A 265 0.88 -4.25 -4.83
N ARG A 266 -0.26 -3.55 -4.74
CA ARG A 266 -1.54 -4.07 -5.26
C ARG A 266 -1.58 -4.18 -6.76
N THR A 267 -1.00 -3.24 -7.49
CA THR A 267 -0.90 -3.36 -8.96
C THR A 267 -0.07 -4.58 -9.38
N HIS A 268 0.95 -4.95 -8.60
CA HIS A 268 1.72 -6.17 -8.85
C HIS A 268 0.91 -7.44 -8.56
N ILE A 269 0.16 -7.47 -7.45
CA ILE A 269 -0.69 -8.61 -7.07
C ILE A 269 -1.81 -8.82 -8.11
N ALA A 270 -2.55 -7.77 -8.45
CA ALA A 270 -3.66 -7.85 -9.40
C ALA A 270 -3.21 -8.34 -10.80
N ARG A 271 -2.02 -7.93 -11.25
CA ARG A 271 -1.43 -8.42 -12.50
C ARG A 271 -1.05 -9.90 -12.41
N THR A 272 -0.40 -10.30 -11.33
CA THR A 272 0.01 -11.70 -11.10
C THR A 272 -1.19 -12.63 -11.05
N GLU A 273 -2.27 -12.24 -10.37
CA GLU A 273 -3.51 -13.02 -10.32
C GLU A 273 -4.17 -13.12 -11.71
N SER A 274 -4.21 -12.02 -12.46
CA SER A 274 -4.75 -12.05 -13.82
C SER A 274 -3.97 -13.01 -14.72
N GLU A 275 -2.64 -13.01 -14.65
CA GLU A 275 -1.78 -13.89 -15.45
C GLU A 275 -1.88 -15.37 -15.05
N ALA A 276 -1.94 -15.65 -13.75
CA ALA A 276 -2.14 -17.01 -13.25
C ALA A 276 -3.48 -17.60 -13.75
N LEU A 277 -4.53 -16.78 -13.82
CA LEU A 277 -5.83 -17.18 -14.37
C LEU A 277 -5.76 -17.50 -15.87
N TRP A 278 -5.00 -16.74 -16.67
CA TRP A 278 -4.82 -17.01 -18.11
C TRP A 278 -3.96 -18.26 -18.36
N SER A 279 -2.84 -18.41 -17.65
CA SER A 279 -1.96 -19.59 -17.75
C SER A 279 -2.68 -20.90 -17.38
N GLY A 280 -3.52 -20.89 -16.34
CA GLY A 280 -4.34 -22.06 -15.99
C GLY A 280 -5.39 -22.41 -17.06
N ARG A 281 -5.89 -21.40 -17.79
CA ARG A 281 -6.88 -21.57 -18.87
C ARG A 281 -6.28 -22.29 -20.07
N ASP A 282 -5.07 -21.90 -20.49
CA ASP A 282 -4.37 -22.53 -21.61
C ASP A 282 -3.99 -23.98 -21.29
N ALA A 283 -3.58 -24.27 -20.05
CA ALA A 283 -3.30 -25.65 -19.61
C ALA A 283 -4.57 -26.55 -19.66
N THR A 284 -5.74 -26.02 -19.25
CA THR A 284 -7.01 -26.76 -19.35
C THR A 284 -7.55 -26.87 -20.78
N ALA A 285 -7.33 -25.85 -21.63
CA ALA A 285 -7.74 -25.89 -23.03
C ALA A 285 -6.90 -26.89 -23.83
N HIS A 286 -5.59 -26.96 -23.58
CA HIS A 286 -4.71 -27.93 -24.24
C HIS A 286 -4.95 -29.38 -23.80
N SER A 287 -5.40 -29.59 -22.56
CA SER A 287 -5.87 -30.92 -22.10
C SER A 287 -7.18 -31.37 -22.77
N SER A 288 -7.97 -30.44 -23.32
CA SER A 288 -9.25 -30.75 -23.99
C SER A 288 -9.13 -31.02 -25.49
N SER A 289 -7.94 -30.82 -26.10
CA SER A 289 -7.69 -31.09 -27.52
C SER A 289 -7.14 -32.49 -27.82
N HIS A 290 -6.98 -33.35 -26.81
CA HIS A 290 -6.81 -34.79 -27.02
C HIS A 290 -8.14 -35.51 -26.79
N ARG A 291 -9.02 -35.40 -27.78
CA ARG A 291 -9.98 -36.47 -28.09
C ARG A 291 -9.17 -37.58 -28.77
N PRO A 292 -8.97 -38.77 -28.17
CA PRO A 292 -8.57 -39.92 -28.96
C PRO A 292 -9.74 -40.23 -29.89
N HIS A 293 -9.43 -40.26 -31.19
CA HIS A 293 -10.33 -40.82 -32.19
C HIS A 293 -10.61 -42.27 -31.80
N THR A 294 -11.90 -42.60 -31.78
CA THR A 294 -12.50 -43.91 -31.61
C THR A 294 -11.71 -45.04 -32.28
N SER A 295 -11.24 -45.99 -31.49
CA SER A 295 -11.26 -47.40 -31.87
C SER A 295 -12.00 -48.16 -30.77
N ASN A 296 -12.93 -49.01 -31.20
CA ASN A 296 -13.93 -49.68 -30.37
C ASN A 296 -13.32 -50.43 -29.19
N THR A 297 -13.70 -50.05 -27.96
CA THR A 297 -13.74 -50.99 -26.84
C THR A 297 -14.93 -50.60 -25.95
N VAL A 298 -15.92 -51.49 -25.96
CA VAL A 298 -17.14 -51.39 -25.15
C VAL A 298 -16.74 -51.43 -23.68
N ALA A 299 -16.86 -50.29 -22.98
CA ALA A 299 -16.74 -50.23 -21.53
C ALA A 299 -18.07 -50.71 -20.93
N ILE A 300 -18.05 -51.92 -20.36
CA ILE A 300 -19.15 -52.49 -19.59
C ILE A 300 -19.31 -51.66 -18.31
N ILE A 301 -20.35 -50.84 -18.26
CA ILE A 301 -20.82 -50.18 -17.03
C ILE A 301 -21.47 -51.27 -16.17
N ARG A 302 -20.76 -51.74 -15.15
CA ARG A 302 -21.35 -52.59 -14.09
C ARG A 302 -21.91 -51.68 -13.00
N THR A 303 -23.18 -51.35 -13.13
CA THR A 303 -23.99 -50.80 -12.03
C THR A 303 -24.47 -52.00 -11.21
N THR A 304 -24.00 -52.14 -9.97
CA THR A 304 -24.62 -53.08 -9.03
C THR A 304 -25.22 -52.29 -7.87
N GLN A 305 -26.51 -51.99 -8.04
CA GLN A 305 -27.42 -51.51 -7.03
C GLN A 305 -27.78 -52.71 -6.14
N THR A 306 -27.58 -52.60 -4.83
CA THR A 306 -28.01 -53.60 -3.85
C THR A 306 -29.51 -53.47 -3.60
N HIS A 307 -30.27 -54.51 -3.93
CA HIS A 307 -31.58 -54.77 -3.33
C HIS A 307 -31.71 -56.27 -3.04
N ALA A 308 -32.13 -56.58 -1.82
CA ALA A 308 -32.26 -57.93 -1.28
C ALA A 308 -33.46 -58.67 -1.88
N GLU A 309 -33.33 -59.99 -2.06
CA GLU A 309 -34.39 -60.98 -1.80
C GLU A 309 -33.86 -62.43 -1.82
N ASP A 310 -34.69 -63.31 -1.26
CA ASP A 310 -34.44 -64.56 -0.54
C ASP A 310 -34.05 -65.84 -1.32
N HIS A 311 -33.31 -66.70 -0.58
CA HIS A 311 -33.32 -68.19 -0.55
C HIS A 311 -32.91 -69.04 -1.79
N PRO A 312 -32.54 -70.36 -1.64
CA PRO A 312 -32.32 -71.20 -0.44
C PRO A 312 -30.96 -71.96 -0.38
N MET A 313 -30.68 -72.57 0.78
CA MET A 313 -29.53 -73.43 1.13
C MET A 313 -29.41 -74.74 0.35
N LYS A 314 -28.17 -75.22 0.16
CA LYS A 314 -27.80 -76.66 0.22
C LYS A 314 -26.37 -76.85 0.78
N PRO A 315 -26.08 -78.00 1.44
CA PRO A 315 -25.15 -78.09 2.57
C PRO A 315 -23.86 -78.88 2.27
N LEU A 316 -23.07 -79.12 3.34
CA LEU A 316 -21.91 -80.02 3.54
C LEU A 316 -20.57 -79.26 3.62
N ASP A 317 -19.66 -79.50 4.55
CA ASP A 317 -19.56 -80.45 5.66
C ASP A 317 -18.52 -79.89 6.64
N GLY A 318 -18.63 -80.28 7.91
CA GLY A 318 -17.90 -79.68 9.02
C GLY A 318 -16.42 -80.06 9.13
N LYS A 319 -15.62 -79.13 9.67
CA LYS A 319 -14.67 -79.49 10.72
C LYS A 319 -14.37 -78.30 11.63
N VAL A 320 -14.80 -78.49 12.87
CA VAL A 320 -14.66 -77.65 14.04
C VAL A 320 -13.20 -77.62 14.53
N ARG A 321 -12.70 -76.43 14.90
CA ARG A 321 -11.78 -76.27 16.04
C ARG A 321 -11.97 -74.89 16.67
N ARG A 322 -12.52 -74.91 17.90
CA ARG A 322 -12.55 -73.81 18.88
C ARG A 322 -11.13 -73.51 19.39
N VAL A 323 -10.85 -72.27 19.77
CA VAL A 323 -10.32 -71.91 21.11
C VAL A 323 -10.77 -70.46 21.43
N ASP A 324 -11.18 -70.29 22.69
CA ASP A 324 -11.90 -69.16 23.29
C ASP A 324 -11.11 -67.87 23.51
N SER A 325 -11.90 -66.81 23.73
CA SER A 325 -11.56 -65.50 24.29
C SER A 325 -11.25 -65.58 25.78
N ASP A 326 -10.25 -64.79 26.22
CA ASP A 326 -10.13 -64.02 27.49
C ASP A 326 -8.63 -63.67 27.65
N ARG A 327 -8.11 -62.65 28.34
CA ARG A 327 -8.49 -61.38 28.99
C ARG A 327 -7.19 -60.95 29.73
N GLU A 328 -6.84 -59.65 29.80
CA GLU A 328 -5.94 -58.94 30.76
C GLU A 328 -5.15 -57.80 30.05
N SER A 329 -5.28 -56.49 30.35
CA SER A 329 -5.04 -55.70 31.60
C SER A 329 -3.55 -55.72 32.01
N TYR A 330 -2.74 -54.64 32.01
CA TYR A 330 -2.63 -53.48 32.93
C TYR A 330 -1.55 -52.49 32.37
N GLY A 331 -1.61 -51.16 32.50
CA GLY A 331 -1.19 -50.28 33.63
C GLY A 331 0.00 -49.37 33.17
N VAL A 332 0.05 -48.03 33.17
CA VAL A 332 -0.13 -46.92 34.15
C VAL A 332 1.11 -46.64 35.05
N TYR A 333 1.81 -45.54 34.70
CA TYR A 333 2.52 -44.45 35.46
C TYR A 333 3.53 -44.63 36.63
N GLU A 334 4.33 -43.55 36.78
CA GLU A 334 5.20 -43.07 37.90
C GLU A 334 6.60 -43.69 38.03
N ASN A 335 7.71 -43.02 38.39
CA ASN A 335 8.04 -41.82 39.19
C ASN A 335 9.53 -41.47 38.82
N GLY A 336 10.11 -40.27 38.82
CA GLY A 336 10.22 -39.27 39.90
C GLY A 336 11.66 -39.12 40.42
N GLY A 337 12.27 -37.94 40.24
CA GLY A 337 13.37 -37.38 41.07
C GLY A 337 14.77 -37.31 40.43
N LYS A 338 15.67 -36.38 40.77
CA LYS A 338 15.65 -35.12 41.55
C LYS A 338 17.08 -34.51 41.49
N GLY A 339 17.19 -33.17 41.58
CA GLY A 339 18.40 -32.41 41.98
C GLY A 339 19.20 -31.78 40.83
N GLY A 340 19.61 -30.52 40.81
CA GLY A 340 19.61 -29.44 41.81
C GLY A 340 20.97 -28.73 41.83
N TYR A 341 20.99 -27.41 41.53
CA TYR A 341 22.05 -26.38 41.76
C TYR A 341 23.43 -26.59 41.06
N GLY A 342 24.16 -25.57 40.57
CA GLY A 342 24.06 -24.12 40.62
C GLY A 342 25.14 -23.45 39.74
N THR A 343 24.96 -22.13 39.54
CA THR A 343 25.96 -21.04 39.37
C THR A 343 27.40 -21.33 38.91
N GLU A 344 27.83 -20.68 37.83
CA GLU A 344 28.95 -19.71 37.82
C GLU A 344 29.09 -19.03 36.45
N SER A 345 29.21 -17.70 36.46
CA SER A 345 29.66 -16.88 35.34
C SER A 345 30.80 -16.02 35.88
N GLY A 346 31.98 -16.20 35.29
CA GLY A 346 33.11 -15.27 35.40
C GLY A 346 33.09 -14.26 34.25
#